data_AF-A0A931G7T6-F1
#
_entry.id   AF-A0A931G7T6-F1
#
_cell.length_a   1.000
_cell.length_b   1.000
_cell.length_c   1.000
_cell.angle_alpha   90.00
_cell.angle_beta   90.00
_cell.angle_gamma   90.00
#
_symmetry.space_group_name_H-M   'P 1'
#
loop_
_entity.id
_entity.type
_entity.pdbx_description
1 polymer ?
#
loop_
_entity_poly.entity_id
_entity_poly.type
_entity_poly.pdbx_seq_one_letter_code
_entity_poly.pdbx_strand_id
1 'polypeptide(L)'
;MRTDELADMLREVPGTEVAAGPGLVSVHIPAIGDTVRLAFRDVLDADWVSVPTGAPAVQVDLRRKHEALPLIVTVDDVVFTPAYADALVDPEDELMVPAMPSLLAYSEMHRDVRMLGRAIDDPDVELEPEILAATLLAHRCFVAGAVRVGLWPVRVAAWWEYTSARAMKTVRLARFRADEQWDRLMEDVTEARRQAAPAEI
;
A
#
# COMPACT_ATOMS: atom_id res chain seq x y z
N MET A 1 -4.34 17.16 -20.18
CA MET A 1 -5.41 16.87 -19.21
C MET A 1 -5.55 18.02 -18.23
N ARG A 2 -6.76 18.28 -17.72
CA ARG A 2 -7.07 19.21 -16.62
C ARG A 2 -7.54 18.46 -15.37
N THR A 3 -7.59 19.12 -14.21
CA THR A 3 -7.97 18.47 -12.93
C THR A 3 -9.42 18.00 -12.92
N ASP A 4 -10.33 18.77 -13.52
CA ASP A 4 -11.74 18.44 -13.74
C ASP A 4 -11.88 17.24 -14.69
N GLU A 5 -11.14 17.23 -15.80
CA GLU A 5 -11.13 16.09 -16.75
C GLU A 5 -10.74 14.77 -16.06
N LEU A 6 -9.66 14.77 -15.27
CA LEU A 6 -9.23 13.59 -14.50
C LEU A 6 -10.31 13.14 -13.49
N ALA A 7 -10.90 14.10 -12.78
CA ALA A 7 -11.94 13.81 -11.81
C ALA A 7 -13.20 13.23 -12.48
N ASP A 8 -13.59 13.73 -13.64
CA ASP A 8 -14.72 13.23 -14.42
C ASP A 8 -14.48 11.80 -14.91
N MET A 9 -13.28 11.50 -15.42
CA MET A 9 -12.90 10.13 -15.79
C MET A 9 -13.00 9.18 -14.59
N LEU A 10 -12.48 9.58 -13.43
CA LEU A 10 -12.52 8.74 -12.23
C LEU A 10 -13.95 8.54 -11.70
N ARG A 11 -14.84 9.54 -11.83
CA ARG A 11 -16.26 9.41 -11.45
C ARG A 11 -17.02 8.39 -12.28
N GLU A 12 -16.58 8.15 -13.50
CA GLU A 12 -17.17 7.14 -14.37
C GLU A 12 -16.78 5.71 -13.97
N VAL A 13 -15.81 5.51 -13.06
CA VAL A 13 -15.53 4.20 -12.44
C VAL A 13 -16.58 3.92 -11.36
N PRO A 14 -17.48 2.93 -11.56
CA PRO A 14 -18.56 2.64 -10.62
C PRO A 14 -18.05 2.35 -9.21
N GLY A 15 -18.76 2.79 -8.18
CA GLY A 15 -18.42 2.49 -6.78
C GLY A 15 -17.34 3.38 -6.16
N THR A 16 -16.71 4.27 -6.94
CA THR A 16 -15.76 5.25 -6.41
C THR A 16 -16.46 6.55 -6.00
N GLU A 17 -15.93 7.21 -4.97
CA GLU A 17 -16.37 8.53 -4.52
C GLU A 17 -15.26 9.55 -4.80
N VAL A 18 -15.48 10.43 -5.77
CA VAL A 18 -14.43 11.33 -6.27
C VAL A 18 -14.71 12.78 -5.89
N ALA A 19 -13.76 13.37 -5.14
CA ALA A 19 -13.74 14.79 -4.82
C ALA A 19 -12.56 15.49 -5.52
N ALA A 20 -12.79 16.67 -6.10
CA ALA A 20 -11.76 17.47 -6.72
C ALA A 20 -11.69 18.86 -6.05
N GLY A 21 -10.48 19.27 -5.69
CA GLY A 21 -10.17 20.60 -5.16
C GLY A 21 -8.98 21.22 -5.90
N PRO A 22 -8.51 22.41 -5.48
CA PRO A 22 -7.38 23.08 -6.11
C PRO A 22 -6.12 22.20 -6.14
N GLY A 23 -5.80 21.65 -7.32
CA GLY A 23 -4.61 20.82 -7.56
C GLY A 23 -4.60 19.43 -6.91
N LEU A 24 -5.73 18.96 -6.38
CA LEU A 24 -5.85 17.66 -5.69
C LEU A 24 -7.14 16.96 -6.12
N VAL A 25 -7.00 15.69 -6.53
CA VAL A 25 -8.13 14.77 -6.74
C VAL A 25 -8.05 13.70 -5.65
N SER A 26 -9.15 13.46 -4.94
CA SER A 26 -9.29 12.39 -3.96
C SER A 26 -10.29 11.37 -4.46
N VAL A 27 -9.91 10.11 -4.48
CA VAL A 27 -10.75 8.99 -4.87
C VAL A 27 -10.89 8.09 -3.66
N HIS A 28 -12.05 8.08 -3.04
CA HIS A 28 -12.37 7.11 -2.00
C HIS A 28 -12.94 5.85 -2.65
N ILE A 29 -12.44 4.69 -2.22
CA ILE A 29 -12.88 3.38 -2.69
C ILE A 29 -13.48 2.65 -1.47
N PRO A 30 -14.81 2.66 -1.30
CA PRO A 30 -15.48 2.10 -0.13
C PRO A 30 -15.16 0.62 0.12
N ALA A 31 -15.02 -0.17 -0.95
CA ALA A 31 -14.74 -1.60 -0.86
C ALA A 31 -13.42 -1.91 -0.13
N ILE A 32 -12.37 -1.13 -0.38
CA ILE A 32 -11.11 -1.22 0.38
C ILE A 32 -11.09 -0.30 1.59
N GLY A 33 -12.02 0.64 1.74
CA GLY A 33 -12.09 1.58 2.86
C GLY A 33 -10.88 2.51 2.96
N ASP A 34 -10.33 2.91 1.81
CA ASP A 34 -9.16 3.79 1.73
C ASP A 34 -9.39 4.88 0.66
N THR A 35 -8.54 5.92 0.66
CA THR A 35 -8.62 7.05 -0.26
C THR A 35 -7.28 7.27 -0.93
N VAL A 36 -7.27 7.25 -2.26
CA VAL A 36 -6.14 7.72 -3.04
C VAL A 36 -6.17 9.23 -3.12
N ARG A 37 -5.06 9.88 -2.80
CA ARG A 37 -4.87 11.34 -2.95
C ARG A 37 -3.88 11.63 -4.08
N LEU A 38 -4.39 12.22 -5.16
CA LEU A 38 -3.65 12.52 -6.38
C LEU A 38 -3.37 14.02 -6.49
N ALA A 39 -2.14 14.43 -6.24
CA ALA A 39 -1.69 15.78 -6.55
C ALA A 39 -1.59 15.93 -8.06
N PHE A 40 -2.38 16.83 -8.65
CA PHE A 40 -2.52 16.95 -10.10
C PHE A 40 -1.19 17.28 -10.81
N ARG A 41 -0.31 18.03 -10.15
CA ARG A 41 1.06 18.34 -10.63
C ARG A 41 1.95 17.12 -10.85
N ASP A 42 1.56 15.99 -10.27
CA ASP A 42 2.28 14.73 -10.35
C ASP A 42 1.58 13.74 -11.29
N VAL A 43 0.45 14.11 -11.90
CA VAL A 43 -0.22 13.29 -12.92
C VAL A 43 0.40 13.59 -14.28
N LEU A 44 0.90 12.56 -14.95
CA LEU A 44 1.50 12.62 -16.28
C LEU A 44 0.43 12.41 -17.36
N ASP A 45 -0.37 11.36 -17.21
CA ASP A 45 -1.45 11.00 -18.11
C ASP A 45 -2.53 10.18 -17.38
N ALA A 46 -3.69 10.02 -18.00
CA ALA A 46 -4.69 9.07 -17.55
C ALA A 46 -5.51 8.50 -18.71
N ASP A 47 -5.76 7.20 -18.68
CA ASP A 47 -6.45 6.47 -19.73
C ASP A 47 -7.40 5.41 -19.18
N TRP A 48 -8.44 5.11 -19.96
CA TRP A 48 -9.30 3.95 -19.74
C TRP A 48 -8.55 2.66 -20.02
N VAL A 49 -8.60 1.72 -19.08
CA VAL A 49 -7.95 0.40 -19.25
C VAL A 49 -8.95 -0.72 -19.06
N SER A 50 -8.70 -1.83 -19.76
CA SER A 50 -9.48 -3.06 -19.58
C SER A 50 -8.80 -3.94 -18.55
N VAL A 51 -9.47 -4.18 -17.43
CA VAL A 51 -9.06 -5.22 -16.48
C VAL A 51 -9.64 -6.58 -16.89
N PRO A 52 -9.04 -7.72 -16.47
CA PRO A 52 -9.49 -9.06 -16.88
C PRO A 52 -10.97 -9.37 -16.59
N THR A 53 -11.57 -8.71 -15.61
CA THR A 53 -12.98 -8.85 -15.25
C THR A 53 -13.92 -8.15 -16.23
N GLY A 54 -13.40 -7.32 -17.14
CA GLY A 54 -14.19 -6.47 -18.03
C GLY A 54 -14.82 -5.26 -17.34
N ALA A 55 -14.57 -5.07 -16.05
CA ALA A 55 -15.05 -3.92 -15.31
C ALA A 55 -14.36 -2.61 -15.78
N PRO A 56 -15.02 -1.45 -15.68
CA PRO A 56 -14.38 -0.16 -15.94
C PRO A 56 -13.20 0.09 -14.98
N ALA A 57 -12.11 0.62 -15.52
CA ALA A 57 -10.95 1.01 -14.75
C ALA A 57 -10.21 2.18 -15.43
N VAL A 58 -9.60 3.03 -14.62
CA VAL A 58 -8.78 4.15 -15.09
C VAL A 58 -7.35 3.94 -14.60
N GLN A 59 -6.39 3.95 -15.52
CA GLN A 59 -4.97 4.05 -15.19
C GLN A 59 -4.57 5.52 -15.16
N VAL A 60 -3.87 5.91 -14.11
CA VAL A 60 -3.26 7.24 -13.94
C VAL A 60 -1.76 7.03 -13.80
N ASP A 61 -1.00 7.63 -14.71
CA ASP A 61 0.46 7.58 -14.64
C ASP A 61 0.98 8.72 -13.77
N LEU A 62 1.69 8.37 -12.70
CA LEU A 62 2.15 9.30 -11.68
C LEU A 62 3.65 9.52 -11.78
N ARG A 63 4.08 10.78 -11.84
CA ARG A 63 5.48 11.15 -11.68
C ARG A 63 5.89 11.01 -10.23
N ARG A 64 6.94 10.23 -9.96
CA ARG A 64 7.64 10.17 -8.68
C ARG A 64 9.13 10.21 -8.91
N LYS A 65 9.77 11.32 -8.50
CA LYS A 65 11.19 11.60 -8.79
C LYS A 65 11.46 11.45 -10.31
N HIS A 66 12.19 10.41 -10.71
CA HIS A 66 12.57 10.13 -12.10
C HIS A 66 11.77 8.97 -12.72
N GLU A 67 10.72 8.50 -12.04
CA GLU A 67 9.90 7.35 -12.46
C GLU A 67 8.47 7.78 -12.80
N ALA A 68 7.87 7.06 -13.76
CA ALA A 68 6.44 7.04 -14.00
C ALA A 68 5.87 5.77 -13.37
N LEU A 69 4.95 5.91 -12.42
CA LEU A 69 4.33 4.79 -11.71
C LEU A 69 2.87 4.69 -12.11
N PRO A 70 2.41 3.53 -12.61
CA PRO A 70 1.01 3.32 -12.90
C PRO A 70 0.21 3.20 -11.60
N LEU A 71 -0.95 3.84 -11.57
CA LEU A 71 -1.99 3.64 -10.58
C LEU A 71 -3.27 3.28 -11.31
N ILE A 72 -3.83 2.10 -11.07
CA ILE A 72 -5.08 1.68 -11.70
C ILE A 72 -6.18 1.71 -10.64
N VAL A 73 -7.20 2.54 -10.86
CA VAL A 73 -8.41 2.59 -10.02
C VAL A 73 -9.46 1.71 -10.67
N THR A 74 -9.95 0.71 -9.93
CA THR A 74 -11.03 -0.18 -10.35
C THR A 74 -12.29 0.11 -9.54
N VAL A 75 -13.37 -0.62 -9.84
CA VAL A 75 -14.67 -0.51 -9.15
C VAL A 75 -14.57 -0.70 -7.64
N ASP A 76 -13.68 -1.59 -7.21
CA ASP A 76 -13.59 -2.07 -5.84
C ASP A 76 -12.17 -2.08 -5.27
N ASP A 77 -11.17 -1.63 -6.04
CA ASP A 77 -9.77 -1.75 -5.65
C ASP A 77 -8.89 -0.67 -6.30
N VAL A 78 -7.62 -0.70 -5.91
CA VAL A 78 -6.55 0.12 -6.46
C VAL A 78 -5.32 -0.76 -6.66
N VAL A 79 -4.77 -0.73 -7.87
CA VAL A 79 -3.58 -1.51 -8.24
C VAL A 79 -2.40 -0.59 -8.46
N PHE A 80 -1.25 -0.95 -7.90
CA PHE A 80 -0.04 -0.13 -7.93
C PHE A 80 1.23 -0.98 -7.95
N THR A 81 2.35 -0.36 -8.28
CA THR A 81 3.67 -1.00 -8.24
C THR A 81 4.26 -0.95 -6.82
N PRO A 82 4.65 -2.10 -6.22
CA PRO A 82 5.41 -2.13 -4.97
C PRO A 82 6.69 -1.28 -5.03
N ALA A 83 7.16 -0.80 -3.88
CA ALA A 83 8.50 -0.22 -3.83
C ALA A 83 9.58 -1.30 -4.03
N TYR A 84 10.72 -0.90 -4.60
CA TYR A 84 11.87 -1.77 -4.66
C TYR A 84 12.53 -1.91 -3.29
N ALA A 85 12.99 -3.11 -2.95
CA ALA A 85 13.60 -3.38 -1.65
C ALA A 85 14.91 -2.59 -1.44
N ASP A 86 15.69 -2.40 -2.50
CA ASP A 86 16.94 -1.62 -2.50
C ASP A 86 16.74 -0.14 -2.11
N ALA A 87 15.55 0.41 -2.38
CA ALA A 87 15.16 1.75 -1.98
C ALA A 87 14.80 1.88 -0.50
N LEU A 88 14.53 0.75 0.18
CA LEU A 88 14.08 0.71 1.57
C LEU A 88 15.14 0.19 2.54
N VAL A 89 16.02 -0.70 2.07
CA VAL A 89 17.00 -1.41 2.91
C VAL A 89 18.34 -0.68 2.91
N ASP A 90 19.04 -0.73 4.04
CA ASP A 90 20.41 -0.27 4.17
C ASP A 90 21.33 -1.01 3.19
N PRO A 91 22.15 -0.32 2.36
CA PRO A 91 22.94 -0.97 1.31
C PRO A 91 23.99 -1.97 1.84
N GLU A 92 24.31 -1.95 3.14
CA GLU A 92 25.24 -2.91 3.75
C GLU A 92 24.57 -4.23 4.15
N ASP A 93 23.23 -4.32 4.14
CA ASP A 93 22.50 -5.52 4.51
C ASP A 93 22.19 -6.38 3.26
N GLU A 94 22.68 -7.62 3.24
CA GLU A 94 22.32 -8.60 2.23
C GLU A 94 21.03 -9.34 2.64
N LEU A 95 20.07 -9.44 1.71
CA LEU A 95 18.80 -10.12 1.96
C LEU A 95 18.30 -10.90 0.75
N MET A 96 17.57 -11.95 1.06
CA MET A 96 16.68 -12.59 0.10
C MET A 96 15.47 -11.69 -0.14
N VAL A 97 15.37 -11.14 -1.34
CA VAL A 97 14.15 -10.48 -1.82
C VAL A 97 13.35 -11.51 -2.59
N PRO A 98 12.10 -11.82 -2.20
CA PRO A 98 11.29 -12.77 -2.96
C PRO A 98 10.96 -12.19 -4.33
N ALA A 99 10.53 -13.03 -5.27
CA ALA A 99 10.02 -12.55 -6.55
C ALA A 99 8.79 -11.67 -6.32
N MET A 100 8.97 -10.35 -6.41
CA MET A 100 7.91 -9.36 -6.18
C MET A 100 7.04 -9.23 -7.43
N PRO A 101 5.71 -9.12 -7.28
CA PRO A 101 4.83 -8.82 -8.40
C PRO A 101 5.11 -7.40 -8.92
N SER A 102 4.97 -7.20 -10.23
CA SER A 102 5.12 -5.89 -10.86
C SER A 102 3.97 -4.92 -10.55
N LEU A 103 2.80 -5.48 -10.29
CA LEU A 103 1.58 -4.79 -9.89
C LEU A 103 0.89 -5.60 -8.79
N LEU A 104 0.30 -4.92 -7.82
CA LEU A 104 -0.41 -5.53 -6.69
C LEU A 104 -1.67 -4.72 -6.39
N ALA A 105 -2.78 -5.41 -6.14
CA ALA A 105 -4.00 -4.76 -5.68
C ALA A 105 -3.95 -4.47 -4.17
N TYR A 106 -4.60 -3.40 -3.71
CA TYR A 106 -4.67 -3.08 -2.30
C TYR A 106 -5.31 -4.21 -1.50
N SER A 107 -6.37 -4.81 -2.03
CA SER A 107 -7.04 -5.93 -1.35
C SER A 107 -6.13 -7.14 -1.18
N GLU A 108 -5.29 -7.45 -2.17
CA GLU A 108 -4.29 -8.52 -2.12
C GLU A 108 -3.23 -8.22 -1.06
N MET A 109 -2.66 -7.01 -1.08
CA MET A 109 -1.74 -6.54 -0.03
C MET A 109 -2.35 -6.71 1.36
N HIS A 110 -3.58 -6.24 1.57
CA HIS A 110 -4.23 -6.32 2.88
C HIS A 110 -4.50 -7.77 3.29
N ARG A 111 -4.98 -8.60 2.38
CA ARG A 111 -5.24 -10.02 2.62
C ARG A 111 -3.96 -10.75 3.03
N ASP A 112 -2.88 -10.56 2.28
CA ASP A 112 -1.64 -11.31 2.46
C ASP A 112 -0.94 -10.93 3.77
N VAL A 113 -0.86 -9.63 4.09
CA VAL A 113 -0.31 -9.14 5.36
C VAL A 113 -1.13 -9.64 6.55
N ARG A 114 -2.46 -9.64 6.43
CA ARG A 114 -3.35 -10.15 7.47
C ARG A 114 -3.25 -11.67 7.65
N MET A 115 -3.11 -12.43 6.56
CA MET A 115 -2.96 -13.89 6.63
C MET A 115 -1.67 -14.26 7.36
N LEU A 116 -0.55 -13.58 7.06
CA LEU A 116 0.69 -13.80 7.79
C LEU A 116 0.56 -13.42 9.28
N GLY A 117 -0.09 -12.30 9.57
CA GLY A 117 -0.35 -11.87 10.94
C GLY A 117 -1.26 -12.81 11.74
N ARG A 118 -2.04 -13.66 11.08
CA ARG A 118 -2.77 -14.75 11.75
C ARG A 118 -1.90 -16.00 11.93
N ALA A 119 -1.13 -16.34 10.90
CA ALA A 119 -0.24 -17.49 10.91
C ALA A 119 0.84 -17.40 11.99
N ILE A 120 1.34 -16.20 12.30
CA ILE A 120 2.39 -15.99 13.33
C ILE A 120 1.92 -16.36 14.75
N ASP A 121 0.61 -16.37 15.01
CA ASP A 121 0.04 -16.78 16.30
C ASP A 121 -0.48 -18.22 16.30
N ASP A 122 -0.43 -18.91 15.15
CA ASP A 122 -0.92 -20.28 15.03
C ASP A 122 0.19 -21.27 15.44
N PRO A 123 0.03 -22.01 16.55
CA PRO A 123 1.04 -22.94 17.04
C PRO A 123 1.27 -24.14 16.10
N ASP A 124 0.33 -24.43 15.20
CA ASP A 124 0.41 -25.55 14.26
C ASP A 124 1.10 -25.13 12.94
N VAL A 125 1.47 -23.85 12.79
CA VAL A 125 2.15 -23.32 11.61
C VAL A 125 3.63 -23.09 11.90
N GLU A 126 4.49 -23.87 11.23
CA GLU A 126 5.93 -23.62 11.22
C GLU A 126 6.29 -22.60 10.12
N LEU A 127 6.89 -21.47 10.52
CA LEU A 127 7.37 -20.43 9.61
C LEU A 127 8.89 -20.44 9.58
N GLU A 128 9.46 -20.78 8.43
CA GLU A 128 10.91 -20.73 8.24
C GLU A 128 11.43 -19.28 8.39
N PRO A 129 12.44 -19.03 9.24
CA PRO A 129 12.89 -17.69 9.55
C PRO A 129 13.28 -16.84 8.33
N GLU A 130 13.95 -17.43 7.36
CA GLU A 130 14.39 -16.73 6.14
C GLU A 130 13.21 -16.32 5.27
N ILE A 131 12.24 -17.23 5.07
CA ILE A 131 11.00 -16.96 4.32
C ILE A 131 10.17 -15.90 5.03
N LEU A 132 10.05 -15.97 6.36
CA LEU A 132 9.32 -14.99 7.16
C LEU A 132 9.96 -13.60 7.05
N ALA A 133 11.30 -13.50 7.15
CA ALA A 133 12.01 -12.23 6.98
C ALA A 133 11.82 -11.65 5.56
N ALA A 134 11.96 -12.48 4.53
CA ALA A 134 11.76 -12.11 3.13
C ALA A 134 10.31 -11.63 2.86
N THR A 135 9.33 -12.31 3.46
CA THR A 135 7.90 -11.96 3.33
C THR A 135 7.58 -10.64 4.05
N LEU A 136 8.14 -10.41 5.24
CA LEU A 136 8.00 -9.14 5.95
C LEU A 136 8.62 -7.97 5.16
N LEU A 137 9.76 -8.20 4.51
CA LEU A 137 10.35 -7.23 3.59
C LEU A 137 9.42 -6.94 2.39
N ALA A 138 8.88 -7.98 1.75
CA ALA A 138 7.93 -7.82 0.65
C ALA A 138 6.70 -6.99 1.06
N HIS A 139 6.12 -7.29 2.21
CA HIS A 139 5.00 -6.52 2.75
C HIS A 139 5.36 -5.05 3.03
N ARG A 140 6.59 -4.78 3.51
CA ARG A 140 7.08 -3.40 3.69
C ARG A 140 7.19 -2.66 2.36
N CYS A 141 7.64 -3.35 1.31
CA CYS A 141 7.66 -2.84 -0.06
C CYS A 141 6.25 -2.54 -0.60
N PHE A 142 5.26 -3.39 -0.29
CA PHE A 142 3.86 -3.15 -0.68
C PHE A 142 3.32 -1.88 -0.03
N VAL A 143 3.49 -1.73 1.28
CA VAL A 143 3.04 -0.54 2.02
C VAL A 143 3.73 0.72 1.51
N ALA A 144 5.03 0.67 1.25
CA ALA A 144 5.76 1.78 0.65
C ALA A 144 5.25 2.12 -0.76
N GLY A 145 4.95 1.12 -1.59
CA GLY A 145 4.34 1.31 -2.90
C GLY A 145 2.99 2.03 -2.82
N ALA A 146 2.12 1.62 -1.91
CA ALA A 146 0.83 2.25 -1.67
C ALA A 146 0.99 3.72 -1.27
N VAL A 147 1.88 4.02 -0.32
CA VAL A 147 2.16 5.40 0.11
C VAL A 147 2.70 6.24 -1.05
N ARG A 148 3.59 5.69 -1.89
CA ARG A 148 4.14 6.38 -3.06
C ARG A 148 3.05 6.81 -4.03
N VAL A 149 1.99 6.03 -4.23
CA VAL A 149 0.89 6.38 -5.14
C VAL A 149 -0.21 7.23 -4.49
N GLY A 150 -0.06 7.60 -3.21
CA GLY A 150 -0.97 8.52 -2.51
C GLY A 150 -2.06 7.84 -1.69
N LEU A 151 -1.95 6.53 -1.43
CA LEU A 151 -2.74 5.83 -0.41
C LEU A 151 -2.15 6.05 0.99
N TRP A 152 -2.93 5.76 2.04
CA TRP A 152 -2.45 5.82 3.41
C TRP A 152 -2.90 4.59 4.22
N PRO A 153 -2.26 3.42 4.00
CA PRO A 153 -2.81 2.11 4.37
C PRO A 153 -2.59 1.75 5.86
N VAL A 154 -3.16 2.55 6.78
CA VAL A 154 -2.98 2.40 8.24
C VAL A 154 -3.30 0.98 8.73
N ARG A 155 -4.38 0.37 8.24
CA ARG A 155 -4.77 -1.00 8.67
C ARG A 155 -3.76 -2.06 8.25
N VAL A 156 -3.20 -1.96 7.05
CA VAL A 156 -2.19 -2.90 6.54
C VAL A 156 -0.88 -2.70 7.31
N ALA A 157 -0.49 -1.45 7.52
CA ALA A 157 0.67 -1.09 8.31
C ALA A 157 0.58 -1.60 9.76
N ALA A 158 -0.62 -1.55 10.36
CA ALA A 158 -0.87 -2.09 11.69
C ALA A 158 -0.71 -3.62 11.76
N TRP A 159 -1.14 -4.35 10.73
CA TRP A 159 -0.89 -5.80 10.65
C TRP A 159 0.58 -6.12 10.43
N TRP A 160 1.28 -5.33 9.61
CA TRP A 160 2.72 -5.48 9.40
C TRP A 160 3.49 -5.30 10.70
N GLU A 161 3.23 -4.22 11.44
CA GLU A 161 3.89 -3.95 12.73
C GLU A 161 3.59 -5.05 13.76
N TYR A 162 2.33 -5.49 13.82
CA TYR A 162 1.91 -6.58 14.70
C TYR A 162 2.70 -7.87 14.45
N THR A 163 2.86 -8.21 13.18
CA THR A 163 3.53 -9.43 12.72
C THR A 163 5.03 -9.33 12.94
N SER A 164 5.65 -8.21 12.55
CA SER A 164 7.09 -8.01 12.69
C SER A 164 7.51 -8.01 14.16
N ALA A 165 6.77 -7.34 15.04
CA ALA A 165 7.05 -7.32 16.48
C ALA A 165 7.07 -8.73 17.11
N ARG A 166 6.20 -9.63 16.66
CA ARG A 166 6.19 -11.05 17.09
C ARG A 166 7.33 -11.85 16.50
N ALA A 167 7.63 -11.62 15.23
CA ALA A 167 8.70 -12.28 14.52
C ALA A 167 10.10 -11.90 15.04
N MET A 168 10.27 -10.74 15.67
CA MET A 168 11.59 -10.26 16.17
C MET A 168 12.34 -11.24 17.08
N LYS A 169 11.64 -12.20 17.69
CA LYS A 169 12.27 -13.25 18.53
C LYS A 169 12.91 -14.37 17.71
N THR A 170 12.47 -14.56 16.47
CA THR A 170 12.81 -15.71 15.63
C THR A 170 13.51 -15.30 14.33
N VAL A 171 13.34 -14.07 13.87
CA VAL A 171 13.95 -13.56 12.63
C VAL A 171 14.76 -12.31 12.88
N ARG A 172 15.84 -12.16 12.10
CA ARG A 172 16.56 -10.89 11.97
C ARG A 172 16.02 -10.17 10.74
N LEU A 173 15.32 -9.06 10.95
CA LEU A 173 14.97 -8.16 9.86
C LEU A 173 16.15 -7.29 9.49
N ALA A 174 16.14 -6.83 8.24
CA ALA A 174 17.09 -5.85 7.74
C ALA A 174 16.94 -4.51 8.43
N ARG A 175 18.01 -3.74 8.38
CA ARG A 175 17.97 -2.32 8.69
C ARG A 175 17.25 -1.60 7.55
N PHE A 176 16.14 -0.97 7.88
CA PHE A 176 15.46 -0.05 6.97
C PHE A 176 16.09 1.33 7.05
N ARG A 177 16.17 2.00 5.90
CA ARG A 177 16.56 3.42 5.81
C ARG A 177 15.54 4.28 6.56
N ALA A 178 15.99 5.44 7.03
CA ALA A 178 15.10 6.45 7.59
C ALA A 178 14.05 6.87 6.55
N ASP A 179 12.78 6.91 6.96
CA ASP A 179 11.63 7.18 6.09
C ASP A 179 10.55 7.95 6.88
N GLU A 180 10.54 9.27 6.72
CA GLU A 180 9.58 10.16 7.41
C GLU A 180 8.11 9.89 7.05
N GLN A 181 7.84 9.25 5.91
CA GLN A 181 6.47 8.86 5.57
C GLN A 181 6.06 7.63 6.36
N TRP A 182 6.98 6.69 6.53
CA TRP A 182 6.77 5.53 7.37
C TRP A 182 6.60 5.89 8.85
N ASP A 183 7.44 6.78 9.36
CA ASP A 183 7.36 7.20 10.77
C ASP A 183 5.99 7.81 11.07
N ARG A 184 5.49 8.70 10.21
CA ARG A 184 4.13 9.25 10.31
C ARG A 184 3.04 8.20 10.18
N LEU A 185 3.21 7.22 9.29
CA LEU A 185 2.26 6.12 9.16
C LEU A 185 2.21 5.28 10.45
N MET A 186 3.35 5.04 11.11
CA MET A 186 3.41 4.33 12.40
C MET A 186 2.80 5.14 13.55
N GLU A 187 2.92 6.47 13.53
CA GLU A 187 2.21 7.35 14.46
C GLU A 187 0.69 7.19 14.32
N ASP A 188 0.18 7.20 13.09
CA ASP A 188 -1.26 6.98 12.81
C ASP A 188 -1.72 5.57 13.18
N VAL A 189 -0.89 4.55 12.98
CA VAL A 189 -1.15 3.18 13.48
C VAL A 189 -1.28 3.18 15.00
N THR A 190 -0.39 3.88 15.70
CA THR A 190 -0.41 3.99 17.15
C THR A 190 -1.69 4.69 17.63
N GLU A 191 -2.06 5.78 16.99
CA GLU A 191 -3.27 6.53 17.32
C GLU A 191 -4.55 5.73 17.04
N ALA A 192 -4.64 5.07 15.88
CA ALA A 192 -5.77 4.21 15.55
C ALA A 192 -5.95 3.07 16.57
N ARG A 193 -4.85 2.50 17.08
CA ARG A 193 -4.90 1.48 18.14
C ARG A 193 -5.41 2.02 19.47
N ARG A 194 -5.03 3.25 19.85
CA ARG A 194 -5.54 3.89 21.08
C ARG A 194 -7.05 4.10 21.00
N GLN A 195 -7.56 4.50 19.83
CA GLN A 195 -8.99 4.71 19.62
C GLN A 195 -9.79 3.39 19.57
N ALA A 196 -9.15 2.29 19.17
CA ALA A 196 -9.75 0.96 19.13
C ALA A 196 -9.71 0.21 20.47
N ALA A 197 -8.83 0.59 21.40
CA ALA A 197 -8.84 0.07 22.76
C ALA A 197 -10.13 0.56 23.45
N PRO A 198 -10.99 -0.33 23.98
CA PRO A 198 -12.16 0.12 24.72
C PRO A 198 -11.69 1.01 25.87
N ALA A 199 -12.26 2.21 25.96
CA ALA A 199 -12.09 3.06 27.13
C ALA A 199 -12.53 2.24 28.34
N GLU A 200 -11.58 1.83 29.19
CA GLU A 200 -11.88 1.29 30.51
C GLU A 200 -12.68 2.37 31.26
N ILE A 201 -13.98 2.11 31.45
CA ILE A 201 -14.85 2.77 32.42
C ILE A 201 -15.14 1.76 33.51
#